data_AF-A0A8T6UHT5-F1
#
_entry.id   AF-A0A8T6UHT5-F1
#
_cell.length_a   1.000
_cell.length_b   1.000
_cell.length_c   1.000
_cell.angle_alpha   90.00
_cell.angle_beta   90.00
_cell.angle_gamma   90.00
#
_symmetry.space_group_name_H-M   'P 1'
#
loop_
_entity.id
_entity.type
_entity.pdbx_description
1 polymer ?
#
loop_
_entity_poly.entity_id
_entity_poly.type
_entity_poly.pdbx_seq_one_letter_code
_entity_poly.pdbx_strand_id
1 'polypeptide(L)'
;MVLNKYRSRVDPIMKPIAEKMQNVNPDLLSWLAILFAVAAGYLFIAAWDYDHDLLLLAFLAIVLNAVLDALDGYIARYTGKASRLGDFLDHVLDRYADAFIFGGIAVSGYCHTPVGIVAIFGVLFTSYMGTQGQAIGLTRNYGGVLGRADRLALLLLFTLAQWGLVVATDDPVVVTLDLWGTAYPLTLMEVFMIIVAVLGNITAIQRGTAAWKDLKQMEAEGTLDAPEPPQGLVTVEAEDEDDGAGDDDPTIEGREARLDEREAVLGQREDDLRVISEELEGRSAELDEKAKGLKKVEEDLVKRESELENRHTELSEK
;
A
#
# COMPACT_ATOMS: atom_id res chain seq x y z
N MET A 1 -17.69 -12.32 -6.77
CA MET A 1 -18.16 -11.44 -5.70
C MET A 1 -19.63 -11.10 -5.91
N VAL A 2 -20.45 -11.14 -4.85
CA VAL A 2 -21.92 -11.00 -4.94
C VAL A 2 -22.33 -9.59 -5.43
N LEU A 3 -21.60 -8.55 -5.01
CA LEU A 3 -21.92 -7.15 -5.35
C LEU A 3 -21.48 -6.71 -6.76
N ASN A 4 -20.44 -7.31 -7.35
CA ASN A 4 -19.99 -6.97 -8.72
C ASN A 4 -21.07 -7.29 -9.79
N LYS A 5 -22.02 -8.17 -9.47
CA LYS A 5 -23.14 -8.54 -10.35
C LYS A 5 -24.16 -7.41 -10.55
N TYR A 6 -24.09 -6.33 -9.77
CA TYR A 6 -25.05 -5.21 -9.80
C TYR A 6 -24.56 -3.97 -10.55
N ARG A 7 -23.40 -4.02 -11.23
CA ARG A 7 -22.83 -2.87 -11.95
C ARG A 7 -23.81 -2.22 -12.96
N SER A 8 -24.61 -3.04 -13.65
CA SER A 8 -25.63 -2.57 -14.60
C SER A 8 -26.82 -1.84 -13.97
N ARG A 9 -26.99 -1.90 -12.64
CA ARG A 9 -28.02 -1.13 -11.91
C ARG A 9 -27.53 0.24 -11.43
N VAL A 10 -26.22 0.50 -11.49
CA VAL A 10 -25.61 1.74 -10.99
C VAL A 10 -25.59 2.81 -12.09
N ASP A 11 -25.49 2.42 -13.36
CA ASP A 11 -25.50 3.31 -14.53
C ASP A 11 -26.65 4.33 -14.56
N PRO A 12 -27.92 3.98 -14.31
CA PRO A 12 -29.02 4.97 -14.35
C PRO A 12 -28.94 6.02 -13.24
N ILE A 13 -28.22 5.75 -12.14
CA ILE A 13 -28.02 6.69 -11.03
C ILE A 13 -26.80 7.58 -11.32
N MET A 14 -25.71 6.99 -11.82
CA MET A 14 -24.46 7.72 -12.06
C MET A 14 -24.52 8.61 -13.29
N LYS A 15 -25.19 8.19 -14.36
CA LYS A 15 -25.28 8.93 -15.62
C LYS A 15 -25.77 10.39 -15.47
N PRO A 16 -26.88 10.70 -14.79
CA PRO A 16 -27.33 12.10 -14.65
C PRO A 16 -26.37 12.96 -13.82
N ILE A 17 -25.64 12.35 -12.88
CA ILE A 17 -24.63 13.05 -12.08
C ILE A 17 -23.40 13.33 -12.95
N ALA A 18 -22.94 12.33 -13.70
CA ALA A 18 -21.82 12.45 -14.62
C ALA A 18 -22.08 13.47 -15.74
N GLU A 19 -23.31 13.53 -16.27
CA GLU A 19 -23.73 14.54 -17.25
C GLU A 19 -23.61 15.98 -16.70
N LYS A 20 -24.00 16.19 -15.44
CA LYS A 20 -23.86 17.49 -14.77
C LYS A 20 -22.41 17.82 -14.44
N MET A 21 -21.59 16.80 -14.15
CA MET A 21 -20.21 16.94 -13.71
C MET A 21 -19.16 16.69 -14.81
N GLN A 22 -19.57 16.60 -16.08
CA GLN A 22 -18.69 16.27 -17.21
C GLN A 22 -17.49 17.24 -17.40
N ASN A 23 -17.62 18.47 -16.89
CA ASN A 23 -16.57 19.49 -16.95
C ASN A 23 -15.60 19.43 -15.76
N VAL A 24 -15.90 18.63 -14.73
CA VAL A 24 -15.03 18.43 -13.57
C VAL A 24 -13.87 17.53 -13.96
N ASN A 25 -12.67 17.85 -13.49
CA ASN A 25 -11.50 16.98 -13.67
C ASN A 25 -11.67 15.73 -12.78
N PRO A 26 -11.67 14.50 -13.33
CA PRO A 26 -11.70 13.27 -12.54
C PRO A 26 -10.63 13.23 -11.44
N ASP A 27 -9.42 13.71 -11.72
CA ASP A 27 -8.32 13.69 -10.74
C ASP A 27 -8.66 14.52 -9.48
N LEU A 28 -9.41 15.62 -9.64
CA LEU A 28 -9.86 16.43 -8.50
C LEU A 28 -10.81 15.65 -7.60
N LEU A 29 -11.66 14.80 -8.19
CA LEU A 29 -12.58 13.96 -7.44
C LEU A 29 -11.81 12.89 -6.65
N SER A 30 -10.77 12.30 -7.24
CA SER A 30 -9.89 11.36 -6.54
C SER A 30 -9.17 12.02 -5.36
N TRP A 31 -8.66 13.24 -5.53
CA TRP A 31 -8.04 14.00 -4.42
C TRP A 31 -9.03 14.37 -3.32
N LEU A 32 -10.26 14.76 -3.68
CA LEU A 32 -11.32 14.99 -2.69
C LEU A 32 -11.71 13.71 -1.97
N ALA A 33 -11.74 12.57 -2.67
CA ALA A 33 -12.00 11.28 -2.04
C ALA A 33 -10.95 10.97 -0.96
N ILE A 34 -9.66 11.20 -1.24
CA ILE A 34 -8.60 11.07 -0.23
C ILE A 34 -8.82 11.97 0.98
N LEU A 35 -9.20 13.23 0.77
CA LEU A 35 -9.46 14.14 1.89
C LEU A 35 -10.54 13.59 2.82
N PHE A 36 -11.61 13.01 2.26
CA PHE A 36 -12.64 12.37 3.06
C PHE A 36 -12.18 11.07 3.73
N ALA A 37 -11.26 10.31 3.13
CA ALA A 37 -10.66 9.15 3.78
C ALA A 37 -9.79 9.55 4.99
N VAL A 38 -8.98 10.60 4.85
CA VAL A 38 -8.20 11.17 5.97
C VAL A 38 -9.13 11.68 7.07
N ALA A 39 -10.18 12.42 6.68
CA ALA A 39 -11.18 12.91 7.63
C ALA A 39 -11.88 11.76 8.37
N ALA A 40 -12.28 10.69 7.66
CA ALA A 40 -12.88 9.51 8.27
C ALA A 40 -11.96 8.85 9.30
N GLY A 41 -10.68 8.66 8.94
CA GLY A 41 -9.68 8.11 9.86
C GLY A 41 -9.52 8.95 11.13
N TYR A 42 -9.39 10.27 10.97
CA TYR A 42 -9.33 11.20 12.10
C TYR A 42 -10.61 11.18 12.95
N LEU A 43 -11.79 11.12 12.31
CA LEU A 43 -13.07 11.10 13.02
C LEU A 43 -13.26 9.84 13.86
N PHE A 44 -12.70 8.68 13.48
CA PHE A 44 -12.71 7.50 14.36
C PHE A 44 -11.91 7.72 15.65
N ILE A 45 -10.76 8.38 15.54
CA ILE A 45 -9.92 8.72 16.70
C ILE A 45 -10.66 9.71 17.59
N ALA A 46 -11.13 10.81 16.99
CA ALA A 46 -11.86 11.86 17.69
C ALA A 46 -13.17 11.33 18.32
N ALA A 47 -13.83 10.37 17.68
CA ALA A 47 -15.03 9.76 18.21
C ALA A 47 -14.80 8.97 19.48
N TRP A 48 -13.62 8.38 19.64
CA TRP A 48 -13.26 7.72 20.89
C TRP A 48 -12.83 8.72 21.97
N ASP A 49 -12.01 9.70 21.61
CA ASP A 49 -11.36 10.60 22.58
C ASP A 49 -12.27 11.73 23.09
N TYR A 50 -13.25 12.16 22.29
CA TYR A 50 -14.06 13.34 22.60
C TYR A 50 -15.56 13.05 22.66
N ASP A 51 -16.12 12.49 21.58
CA ASP A 51 -17.58 12.34 21.45
C ASP A 51 -17.92 11.24 20.43
N HIS A 52 -18.56 10.17 20.90
CA HIS A 52 -18.95 9.03 20.09
C HIS A 52 -19.94 9.37 18.96
N ASP A 53 -20.66 10.50 19.04
CA ASP A 53 -21.53 10.96 17.94
C ASP A 53 -20.74 11.33 16.67
N LEU A 54 -19.43 11.59 16.80
CA LEU A 54 -18.53 11.79 15.65
C LEU A 54 -18.41 10.54 14.77
N LEU A 55 -18.83 9.35 15.23
CA LEU A 55 -18.96 8.16 14.38
C LEU A 55 -19.93 8.37 13.22
N LEU A 56 -20.98 9.18 13.39
CA LEU A 56 -21.91 9.49 12.31
C LEU A 56 -21.23 10.36 11.23
N LEU A 57 -20.35 11.28 11.64
CA LEU A 57 -19.53 12.06 10.72
C LEU A 57 -18.49 11.16 10.02
N ALA A 58 -17.88 10.22 10.74
CA ALA A 58 -16.96 9.23 10.14
C ALA A 58 -17.69 8.40 9.07
N PHE A 59 -18.91 7.93 9.37
CA PHE A 59 -19.78 7.24 8.41
C PHE A 59 -20.03 8.08 7.16
N LEU A 60 -20.43 9.35 7.33
CA LEU A 60 -20.68 10.26 6.20
C LEU A 60 -19.41 10.49 5.37
N ALA A 61 -18.25 10.66 6.02
CA ALA A 61 -16.98 10.80 5.34
C ALA A 61 -16.61 9.56 4.51
N ILE A 62 -16.85 8.34 5.02
CA ILE A 62 -16.66 7.09 4.27
C ILE A 62 -17.60 7.04 3.06
N VAL A 63 -18.88 7.40 3.22
CA VAL A 63 -19.84 7.46 2.10
C VAL A 63 -19.37 8.44 1.03
N LEU A 64 -18.93 9.63 1.42
CA LEU A 64 -18.44 10.64 0.48
C LEU A 64 -17.18 10.19 -0.25
N ASN A 65 -16.21 9.58 0.47
CA ASN A 65 -15.04 8.97 -0.14
C ASN A 65 -15.45 7.94 -1.22
N ALA A 66 -16.32 6.98 -0.87
CA ALA A 66 -16.73 5.93 -1.80
C ALA A 66 -17.54 6.45 -3.01
N VAL A 67 -18.38 7.47 -2.80
CA VAL A 67 -19.16 8.07 -3.90
C VAL A 67 -18.25 8.84 -4.85
N LEU A 68 -17.29 9.61 -4.34
CA LEU A 68 -16.34 10.37 -5.16
C LEU A 68 -15.43 9.44 -5.97
N ASP A 69 -14.90 8.37 -5.35
CA ASP A 69 -14.14 7.30 -6.00
C ASP A 69 -14.95 6.61 -7.11
N ALA A 70 -16.22 6.30 -6.87
CA ALA A 70 -17.04 5.70 -7.91
C ALA A 70 -17.34 6.69 -9.06
N LEU A 71 -17.47 7.99 -8.75
CA LEU A 71 -17.74 9.04 -9.72
C LEU A 71 -16.53 9.37 -10.59
N ASP A 72 -15.31 9.39 -10.04
CA ASP A 72 -14.12 9.77 -10.80
C ASP A 72 -13.88 8.84 -12.00
N GLY A 73 -13.93 7.53 -11.79
CA GLY A 73 -13.73 6.53 -12.81
C GLY A 73 -14.91 6.48 -13.78
N TYR A 74 -16.12 6.74 -13.27
CA TYR A 74 -17.30 6.83 -14.13
C TYR A 74 -17.22 8.03 -15.07
N ILE A 75 -16.90 9.23 -14.55
CA ILE A 75 -16.76 10.46 -15.33
C ILE A 75 -15.60 10.34 -16.31
N ALA A 76 -14.46 9.77 -15.90
CA ALA A 76 -13.32 9.53 -16.79
C ALA A 76 -13.71 8.67 -18.01
N ARG A 77 -14.47 7.59 -17.80
CA ARG A 77 -14.96 6.72 -18.89
C ARG A 77 -16.04 7.42 -19.72
N TYR A 78 -16.99 8.09 -19.08
CA TYR A 78 -18.10 8.77 -19.75
C TYR A 78 -17.63 9.91 -20.66
N THR A 79 -16.63 10.68 -20.21
CA THR A 79 -16.08 11.83 -20.94
C THR A 79 -14.95 11.47 -21.90
N GLY A 80 -14.59 10.18 -22.03
CA GLY A 80 -13.49 9.72 -22.87
C GLY A 80 -12.09 10.15 -22.39
N LYS A 81 -11.95 10.53 -21.10
CA LYS A 81 -10.69 10.97 -20.47
C LYS A 81 -9.96 9.84 -19.71
N ALA A 82 -10.47 8.62 -19.74
CA ALA A 82 -9.81 7.48 -19.11
C ALA A 82 -8.39 7.29 -19.66
N SER A 83 -7.39 7.15 -18.78
CA SER A 83 -5.97 7.07 -19.15
C SER A 83 -5.21 6.10 -18.25
N ARG A 84 -4.06 5.60 -18.71
CA ARG A 84 -3.16 4.75 -17.89
C ARG A 84 -2.63 5.48 -16.66
N LEU A 85 -2.38 6.79 -16.77
CA LEU A 85 -1.97 7.63 -15.65
C LEU A 85 -3.08 7.72 -14.59
N GLY A 86 -4.32 7.94 -15.02
CA GLY A 86 -5.48 7.97 -14.14
C GLY A 86 -5.74 6.62 -13.47
N ASP A 87 -5.62 5.52 -14.20
CA ASP A 87 -5.75 4.15 -13.65
C ASP A 87 -4.67 3.85 -12.59
N PHE A 88 -3.43 4.29 -12.83
CA PHE A 88 -2.37 4.23 -11.82
C PHE A 88 -2.68 5.10 -10.59
N LEU A 89 -3.15 6.33 -10.79
CA LEU A 89 -3.49 7.25 -9.71
C LEU A 89 -4.63 6.72 -8.84
N ASP A 90 -5.76 6.32 -9.44
CA ASP A 90 -6.90 5.65 -8.79
C ASP A 90 -6.42 4.52 -7.88
N HIS A 91 -5.58 3.66 -8.45
CA HIS A 91 -4.99 2.56 -7.72
C HIS A 91 -4.13 3.01 -6.54
N VAL A 92 -3.22 3.96 -6.70
CA VAL A 92 -2.41 4.46 -5.58
C VAL A 92 -3.29 5.07 -4.49
N LEU A 93 -4.23 5.93 -4.88
CA LEU A 93 -5.08 6.66 -3.94
C LEU A 93 -6.02 5.72 -3.18
N ASP A 94 -6.55 4.67 -3.81
CA ASP A 94 -7.31 3.61 -3.13
C ASP A 94 -6.58 3.03 -1.92
N ARG A 95 -5.27 2.76 -2.07
CA ARG A 95 -4.46 2.16 -1.02
C ARG A 95 -4.24 3.13 0.13
N TYR A 96 -4.03 4.41 -0.17
CA TYR A 96 -3.94 5.44 0.86
C TYR A 96 -5.28 5.66 1.55
N ALA A 97 -6.40 5.67 0.82
CA ALA A 97 -7.73 5.78 1.40
C ALA A 97 -8.02 4.64 2.38
N ASP A 98 -7.78 3.39 1.95
CA ASP A 98 -7.88 2.21 2.82
C ASP A 98 -6.96 2.39 4.04
N ALA A 99 -5.69 2.80 3.86
CA ALA A 99 -4.75 2.98 4.97
C ALA A 99 -5.20 4.06 5.99
N PHE A 100 -5.73 5.19 5.55
CA PHE A 100 -6.19 6.25 6.44
C PHE A 100 -7.43 5.83 7.24
N ILE A 101 -8.41 5.20 6.58
CA ILE A 101 -9.65 4.77 7.24
C ILE A 101 -9.36 3.64 8.24
N PHE A 102 -8.73 2.56 7.79
CA PHE A 102 -8.43 1.41 8.65
C PHE A 102 -7.36 1.73 9.69
N GLY A 103 -6.40 2.59 9.35
CA GLY A 103 -5.41 3.13 10.28
C GLY A 103 -6.05 3.93 11.40
N GLY A 104 -6.98 4.83 11.08
CA GLY A 104 -7.74 5.59 12.07
C GLY A 104 -8.51 4.70 13.05
N ILE A 105 -9.16 3.65 12.54
CA ILE A 105 -9.84 2.66 13.39
C ILE A 105 -8.81 1.92 14.27
N ALA A 106 -7.68 1.49 13.71
CA ALA A 106 -6.65 0.71 14.41
C ALA A 106 -5.93 1.47 15.54
N VAL A 107 -5.87 2.80 15.45
CA VAL A 107 -5.26 3.65 16.49
C VAL A 107 -6.30 4.32 17.40
N SER A 108 -7.59 4.27 17.05
CA SER A 108 -8.67 4.65 17.95
C SER A 108 -8.88 3.61 19.05
N GLY A 109 -9.53 3.98 20.15
CA GLY A 109 -9.89 3.00 21.18
C GLY A 109 -11.01 2.03 20.78
N TYR A 110 -11.59 2.16 19.59
CA TYR A 110 -12.55 1.18 19.08
C TYR A 110 -11.91 -0.14 18.64
N CYS A 111 -10.59 -0.23 18.49
CA CYS A 111 -9.92 -1.46 18.10
C CYS A 111 -8.54 -1.57 18.74
N HIS A 112 -8.21 -2.75 19.27
CA HIS A 112 -6.85 -3.01 19.72
C HIS A 112 -5.87 -2.96 18.54
N THR A 113 -4.82 -2.15 18.67
CA THR A 113 -3.86 -1.88 17.58
C THR A 113 -3.27 -3.13 16.92
N PRO A 114 -2.92 -4.22 17.64
CA PRO A 114 -2.44 -5.45 16.98
C PRO A 114 -3.46 -6.05 16.01
N VAL A 115 -4.75 -6.05 16.37
CA VAL A 115 -5.84 -6.51 15.49
C VAL A 115 -5.93 -5.60 14.28
N GLY A 116 -5.88 -4.28 14.52
CA GLY A 116 -5.89 -3.26 13.48
C GLY A 116 -4.78 -3.44 12.44
N ILE A 117 -3.55 -3.70 12.88
CA ILE A 117 -2.40 -3.93 12.00
C ILE A 117 -2.63 -5.15 11.10
N VAL A 118 -3.10 -6.27 11.66
CA VAL A 118 -3.36 -7.49 10.87
C VAL A 118 -4.50 -7.28 9.87
N ALA A 119 -5.51 -6.48 10.22
CA ALA A 119 -6.57 -6.07 9.30
C ALA A 119 -6.01 -5.26 8.12
N ILE A 120 -5.16 -4.27 8.39
CA ILE A 120 -4.52 -3.45 7.36
C ILE A 120 -3.68 -4.32 6.41
N PHE A 121 -2.92 -5.30 6.92
CA PHE A 121 -2.21 -6.27 6.07
C PHE A 121 -3.17 -7.02 5.15
N GLY A 122 -4.29 -7.52 5.68
CA GLY A 122 -5.29 -8.22 4.88
C GLY A 122 -5.87 -7.36 3.76
N VAL A 123 -6.14 -6.08 4.06
CA VAL A 123 -6.65 -5.10 3.08
C VAL A 123 -5.62 -4.83 1.98
N LEU A 124 -4.39 -4.48 2.36
CA LEU A 124 -3.34 -4.10 1.41
C LEU A 124 -2.85 -5.29 0.58
N PHE A 125 -2.67 -6.47 1.19
CA PHE A 125 -2.23 -7.67 0.45
C PHE A 125 -3.30 -8.17 -0.52
N THR A 126 -4.59 -8.08 -0.17
CA THR A 126 -5.67 -8.43 -1.10
C THR A 126 -5.61 -7.57 -2.37
N SER A 127 -5.36 -6.27 -2.22
CA SER A 127 -5.20 -5.33 -3.32
C SER A 127 -3.91 -5.58 -4.10
N TYR A 128 -2.79 -5.77 -3.42
CA TYR A 128 -1.49 -6.06 -4.02
C TYR A 128 -1.50 -7.32 -4.89
N MET A 129 -2.05 -8.43 -4.39
CA MET A 129 -2.15 -9.68 -5.16
C MET A 129 -2.99 -9.51 -6.43
N GLY A 130 -4.02 -8.66 -6.36
CA GLY A 130 -4.85 -8.32 -7.52
C GLY A 130 -4.08 -7.53 -8.58
N THR A 131 -3.35 -6.48 -8.16
CA THR A 131 -2.58 -5.64 -9.10
C THR A 131 -1.31 -6.32 -9.60
N GLN A 132 -0.66 -7.15 -8.78
CA GLN A 132 0.53 -7.88 -9.23
C GLN A 132 0.19 -8.94 -10.26
N GLY A 133 -0.91 -9.67 -10.07
CA GLY A 133 -1.39 -10.60 -11.09
C GLY A 133 -1.52 -9.92 -12.45
N GLN A 134 -2.06 -8.70 -12.49
CA GLN A 134 -2.15 -7.94 -13.74
C GLN A 134 -0.80 -7.47 -14.28
N ALA A 135 0.13 -7.07 -13.41
CA ALA A 135 1.45 -6.60 -13.81
C ALA A 135 2.29 -7.71 -14.46
N ILE A 136 2.06 -8.98 -14.07
CA ILE A 136 2.70 -10.16 -14.65
C ILE A 136 1.87 -10.81 -15.79
N GLY A 137 0.88 -10.10 -16.33
CA GLY A 137 0.11 -10.54 -17.51
C GLY A 137 -1.09 -11.44 -17.23
N LEU A 138 -1.39 -11.77 -15.97
CA LEU A 138 -2.63 -12.50 -15.63
C LEU A 138 -3.85 -11.59 -15.69
N THR A 139 -5.02 -12.20 -15.88
CA THR A 139 -6.28 -11.47 -15.75
C THR A 139 -6.54 -11.04 -14.31
N ARG A 140 -7.22 -9.90 -14.10
CA ARG A 140 -7.46 -9.39 -12.75
C ARG A 140 -8.36 -10.35 -11.97
N ASN A 141 -7.81 -10.93 -10.92
CA ASN A 141 -8.54 -11.83 -10.04
C ASN A 141 -9.36 -11.02 -9.02
N TYR A 142 -10.68 -10.97 -9.22
CA TYR A 142 -11.65 -10.40 -8.27
C TYR A 142 -12.25 -11.45 -7.32
N GLY A 143 -11.73 -12.68 -7.34
CA GLY A 143 -12.12 -13.76 -6.44
C GLY A 143 -11.68 -13.50 -4.99
N GLY A 144 -12.15 -14.36 -4.09
CA GLY A 144 -11.93 -14.21 -2.65
C GLY A 144 -13.23 -14.20 -1.84
N VAL A 145 -13.08 -14.41 -0.53
CA VAL A 145 -14.18 -14.40 0.43
C VAL A 145 -14.60 -12.96 0.77
N LEU A 146 -13.65 -12.02 0.80
CA LEU A 146 -13.90 -10.62 1.15
C LEU A 146 -13.20 -9.70 0.13
N GLY A 147 -13.97 -9.00 -0.70
CA GLY A 147 -13.40 -7.98 -1.59
C GLY A 147 -13.77 -6.57 -1.23
N ARG A 148 -13.42 -5.64 -2.12
CA ARG A 148 -13.50 -4.19 -1.87
C ARG A 148 -14.92 -3.75 -1.54
N ALA A 149 -15.90 -4.12 -2.37
CA ALA A 149 -17.29 -3.74 -2.17
C ALA A 149 -17.89 -4.35 -0.88
N ASP A 150 -17.57 -5.61 -0.59
CA ASP A 150 -18.05 -6.29 0.62
C ASP A 150 -17.46 -5.64 1.88
N ARG A 151 -16.17 -5.31 1.86
CA ARG A 151 -15.47 -4.63 2.95
C ARG A 151 -16.04 -3.23 3.20
N LEU A 152 -16.30 -2.45 2.15
CA LEU A 152 -16.91 -1.13 2.27
C LEU A 152 -18.33 -1.23 2.85
N ALA A 153 -19.14 -2.19 2.39
CA ALA A 153 -20.49 -2.39 2.91
C ALA A 153 -20.48 -2.78 4.40
N LEU A 154 -19.57 -3.67 4.80
CA LEU A 154 -19.39 -4.04 6.20
C LEU A 154 -18.89 -2.86 7.04
N LEU A 155 -17.93 -2.07 6.54
CA LEU A 155 -17.44 -0.88 7.23
C LEU A 155 -18.58 0.09 7.53
N LEU A 156 -19.41 0.41 6.54
CA LEU A 156 -20.56 1.30 6.70
C LEU A 156 -21.57 0.73 7.71
N LEU A 157 -21.89 -0.56 7.59
CA LEU A 157 -22.82 -1.25 8.48
C LEU A 157 -22.34 -1.23 9.93
N PHE A 158 -21.08 -1.61 10.18
CA PHE A 158 -20.52 -1.71 11.52
C PHE A 158 -20.29 -0.34 12.15
N THR A 159 -19.91 0.68 11.36
CA THR A 159 -19.80 2.06 11.86
C THR A 159 -21.15 2.57 12.36
N LEU A 160 -22.21 2.38 11.57
CA LEU A 160 -23.56 2.81 11.94
C LEU A 160 -24.12 1.98 13.12
N ALA A 161 -23.84 0.68 13.15
CA ALA A 161 -24.25 -0.19 14.25
C ALA A 161 -23.52 0.16 15.56
N GLN A 162 -22.22 0.49 15.50
CA GLN A 162 -21.45 0.96 16.65
C GLN A 162 -22.03 2.27 17.20
N TRP A 163 -22.32 3.24 16.33
CA TRP A 163 -22.96 4.48 16.74
C TRP A 163 -24.34 4.21 17.39
N GLY A 164 -25.16 3.37 16.76
CA GLY A 164 -26.48 3.00 17.30
C GLY A 164 -26.40 2.26 18.64
N LEU A 165 -25.38 1.44 18.85
CA LEU A 165 -25.10 0.80 20.15
C LEU A 165 -24.83 1.88 21.20
N VAL A 166 -23.87 2.77 20.95
CA VAL A 166 -23.50 3.82 21.91
C VAL A 166 -24.70 4.69 22.27
N VAL A 167 -25.50 5.10 21.28
CA VAL A 167 -26.72 5.90 21.53
C VAL A 167 -27.73 5.13 22.41
N ALA A 168 -27.79 3.81 22.30
CA ALA A 168 -28.75 2.98 23.05
C ALA A 168 -28.26 2.59 24.45
N THR A 169 -26.94 2.43 24.65
CA THR A 169 -26.36 1.85 25.88
C THR A 169 -25.47 2.80 26.66
N ASP A 170 -25.06 3.93 26.06
CA ASP A 170 -24.03 4.85 26.59
C ASP A 170 -22.66 4.16 26.81
N ASP A 171 -22.45 3.00 26.19
CA ASP A 171 -21.23 2.19 26.30
C ASP A 171 -20.81 1.68 24.91
N PRO A 172 -19.60 1.98 24.41
CA PRO A 172 -19.12 1.47 23.13
C PRO A 172 -18.75 -0.02 23.15
N VAL A 173 -18.65 -0.65 24.31
CA VAL A 173 -18.26 -2.05 24.47
C VAL A 173 -19.49 -2.97 24.36
N VAL A 174 -19.39 -3.99 23.52
CA VAL A 174 -20.44 -5.00 23.33
C VAL A 174 -20.28 -6.14 24.33
N VAL A 175 -19.05 -6.63 24.47
CA VAL A 175 -18.72 -7.77 25.31
C VAL A 175 -17.30 -7.61 25.83
N THR A 176 -17.08 -7.99 27.08
CA THR A 176 -15.72 -8.09 27.64
C THR A 176 -15.37 -9.57 27.76
N LEU A 177 -14.31 -9.99 27.08
CA LEU A 177 -13.78 -11.35 27.20
C LEU A 177 -12.75 -11.40 28.32
N ASP A 178 -12.88 -12.35 29.24
CA ASP A 178 -11.82 -12.65 30.19
C ASP A 178 -10.90 -13.72 29.58
N LEU A 179 -9.71 -13.28 29.18
CA LEU A 179 -8.65 -14.16 28.70
C LEU A 179 -7.53 -14.18 29.75
N TRP A 180 -7.61 -15.21 30.59
CA TRP A 180 -6.59 -15.65 31.53
C TRP A 180 -6.35 -14.60 32.62
N GLY A 181 -7.44 -14.01 33.11
CA GLY A 181 -7.44 -12.94 34.10
C GLY A 181 -7.23 -11.55 33.50
N THR A 182 -7.21 -11.41 32.17
CA THR A 182 -7.12 -10.12 31.48
C THR A 182 -8.44 -9.83 30.76
N ALA A 183 -9.05 -8.69 31.08
CA ALA A 183 -10.28 -8.23 30.44
C ALA A 183 -10.00 -7.58 29.08
N TYR A 184 -10.63 -8.10 28.04
CA TYR A 184 -10.57 -7.60 26.67
C TYR A 184 -11.93 -7.05 26.25
N PRO A 185 -12.16 -5.72 26.34
CA PRO A 185 -13.40 -5.10 25.90
C PRO A 185 -13.47 -5.07 24.37
N LEU A 186 -14.46 -5.73 23.79
CA LEU A 186 -14.68 -5.77 22.34
C LEU A 186 -15.81 -4.82 21.95
N THR A 187 -15.52 -3.94 21.00
CA THR A 187 -16.52 -3.11 20.33
C THR A 187 -17.03 -3.81 19.05
N LEU A 188 -18.11 -3.32 18.44
CA LEU A 188 -18.55 -3.80 17.12
C LEU A 188 -17.50 -3.50 16.05
N MET A 189 -16.84 -2.35 16.13
CA MET A 189 -15.77 -1.99 15.20
C MET A 189 -14.58 -2.95 15.31
N GLU A 190 -14.24 -3.41 16.51
CA GLU A 190 -13.20 -4.44 16.66
C GLU A 190 -13.62 -5.77 16.04
N VAL A 191 -14.87 -6.21 16.22
CA VAL A 191 -15.40 -7.40 15.55
C VAL A 191 -15.29 -7.27 14.03
N PHE A 192 -15.61 -6.09 13.47
CA PHE A 192 -15.38 -5.80 12.06
C PHE A 192 -13.90 -5.92 11.67
N MET A 193 -12.99 -5.35 12.44
CA MET A 193 -11.56 -5.42 12.17
C MET A 193 -11.04 -6.86 12.24
N ILE A 194 -11.54 -7.69 13.16
CA ILE A 194 -11.23 -9.14 13.22
C ILE A 194 -11.71 -9.85 11.96
N ILE A 195 -12.94 -9.56 11.49
CA ILE A 195 -13.47 -10.14 10.24
C ILE A 195 -12.56 -9.76 9.06
N VAL A 196 -12.14 -8.51 8.97
CA VAL A 196 -11.24 -8.03 7.90
C VAL A 196 -9.85 -8.65 8.01
N ALA A 197 -9.30 -8.75 9.23
CA ALA A 197 -8.03 -9.40 9.50
C ALA A 197 -8.02 -10.86 9.06
N VAL A 198 -9.05 -11.63 9.41
CA VAL A 198 -9.12 -13.05 9.06
C VAL A 198 -9.44 -13.23 7.57
N LEU A 199 -10.57 -12.68 7.10
CA LEU A 199 -11.05 -12.93 5.75
C LEU A 199 -10.21 -12.22 4.67
N GLY A 200 -9.65 -11.05 4.99
CA GLY A 200 -8.75 -10.32 4.09
C GLY A 200 -7.45 -11.10 3.85
N ASN A 201 -6.80 -11.59 4.91
CA ASN A 201 -5.57 -12.39 4.75
C ASN A 201 -5.84 -13.73 4.07
N ILE A 202 -6.96 -14.40 4.38
CA ILE A 202 -7.39 -15.61 3.64
C ILE A 202 -7.58 -15.29 2.16
N THR A 203 -8.23 -14.17 1.84
CA THR A 203 -8.46 -13.74 0.45
C THR A 203 -7.14 -13.43 -0.27
N ALA A 204 -6.18 -12.77 0.38
CA ALA A 204 -4.86 -12.52 -0.18
C ALA A 204 -4.14 -13.84 -0.53
N ILE A 205 -4.16 -14.81 0.37
CA ILE A 205 -3.58 -16.15 0.14
C ILE A 205 -4.30 -16.87 -1.02
N GLN A 206 -5.63 -16.79 -1.08
CA GLN A 206 -6.41 -17.39 -2.17
C GLN A 206 -6.04 -16.78 -3.53
N ARG A 207 -5.85 -15.45 -3.58
CA ARG A 207 -5.44 -14.77 -4.82
C ARG A 207 -4.03 -15.14 -5.22
N GLY A 208 -3.09 -15.15 -4.28
CA GLY A 208 -1.70 -15.55 -4.54
C GLY A 208 -1.59 -17.01 -5.00
N THR A 209 -2.33 -17.93 -4.36
CA THR A 209 -2.33 -19.35 -4.75
C THR A 209 -3.03 -19.59 -6.08
N ALA A 210 -4.06 -18.81 -6.42
CA ALA A 210 -4.68 -18.83 -7.75
C ALA A 210 -3.69 -18.35 -8.83
N ALA A 211 -3.06 -17.18 -8.63
CA ALA A 211 -2.05 -16.68 -9.55
C ALA A 211 -0.89 -17.66 -9.73
N TRP A 212 -0.41 -18.27 -8.65
CA TRP A 212 0.64 -19.29 -8.71
C TRP A 212 0.26 -20.50 -9.56
N LYS A 213 -1.00 -20.97 -9.46
CA LYS A 213 -1.50 -22.08 -10.28
C LYS A 213 -1.58 -21.69 -11.75
N ASP A 214 -2.07 -20.49 -12.03
CA ASP A 214 -2.18 -19.97 -13.41
C ASP A 214 -0.79 -19.87 -14.05
N LEU A 215 0.21 -19.33 -13.33
CA LEU A 215 1.59 -19.25 -13.82
C LEU A 215 2.22 -20.62 -14.05
N LYS A 216 2.03 -21.58 -13.14
CA LYS A 216 2.52 -22.96 -13.34
C LYS A 216 1.88 -23.63 -14.54
N GLN A 217 0.61 -23.34 -14.81
CA GLN A 217 -0.06 -23.84 -15.99
C GLN A 217 0.54 -23.22 -17.26
N MET A 218 0.76 -21.91 -17.28
CA MET A 218 1.41 -21.22 -18.40
C MET A 218 2.84 -21.74 -18.64
N GLU A 219 3.60 -21.99 -17.57
CA GLU A 219 4.94 -22.60 -17.64
C GLU A 219 4.88 -23.99 -18.27
N ALA A 220 3.95 -24.84 -17.83
CA ALA A 220 3.75 -26.18 -18.38
C ALA A 220 3.28 -26.18 -19.85
N GLU A 221 2.55 -25.14 -20.26
CA GLU A 221 2.10 -24.92 -21.63
C GLU A 221 3.16 -24.23 -22.51
N GLY A 222 4.29 -23.81 -21.94
CA GLY A 222 5.35 -23.09 -22.65
C GLY A 222 4.95 -21.68 -23.09
N THR A 223 3.94 -21.08 -22.44
CA THR A 223 3.40 -19.74 -22.74
C THR A 223 3.83 -18.68 -21.73
N LEU A 224 4.58 -19.07 -20.70
CA LEU A 224 5.12 -18.15 -19.71
C LEU A 224 6.41 -17.52 -20.23
N ASP A 225 6.33 -16.25 -20.61
CA ASP A 225 7.50 -15.47 -21.01
C ASP A 225 8.47 -15.31 -19.84
N ALA A 226 9.77 -15.42 -20.11
CA ALA A 226 10.79 -15.10 -19.13
C ALA A 226 10.72 -13.60 -18.78
N PRO A 227 11.02 -13.21 -17.52
CA PRO A 227 11.10 -11.79 -17.17
C PRO A 227 12.09 -11.08 -18.09
N GLU A 228 11.71 -9.94 -18.65
CA GLU A 228 12.67 -9.12 -19.40
C GLU A 228 13.87 -8.79 -18.49
N PRO A 229 15.11 -9.02 -18.94
CA PRO A 229 16.28 -8.69 -18.15
C PRO A 229 16.28 -7.17 -17.86
N PRO A 230 16.80 -6.74 -16.69
CA PRO A 230 16.88 -5.32 -16.37
C PRO A 230 17.61 -4.56 -17.48
N GLN A 231 17.00 -3.47 -17.96
CA GLN A 231 17.58 -2.66 -19.04
C GLN A 231 18.99 -2.18 -18.65
N GLY A 232 20.00 -2.54 -19.46
CA GLY A 232 21.41 -2.22 -19.22
C GLY A 232 22.27 -3.40 -18.75
N LEU A 233 21.66 -4.55 -18.41
CA LEU A 233 22.41 -5.80 -18.38
C LEU A 233 22.59 -6.25 -19.84
N VAL A 234 23.79 -6.01 -20.38
CA VAL A 234 24.26 -6.69 -21.58
C VAL A 234 24.19 -8.18 -21.27
N THR A 235 23.20 -8.86 -21.83
CA THR A 235 23.25 -10.30 -21.95
C THR A 235 24.51 -10.58 -22.74
N VAL A 236 25.54 -11.12 -22.10
CA VAL A 236 26.54 -11.89 -22.82
C VAL A 236 25.72 -13.02 -23.40
N GLU A 237 25.27 -12.85 -24.64
CA GLU A 237 24.72 -13.95 -25.42
C GLU A 237 25.82 -15.01 -25.34
N ALA A 238 25.53 -16.08 -24.58
CA ALA A 238 26.21 -17.32 -24.83
C ALA A 238 25.82 -17.62 -26.26
N GLU A 239 26.70 -17.28 -27.21
CA GLU A 239 26.60 -17.81 -28.56
C GLU A 239 26.35 -19.29 -28.39
N ASP A 240 25.16 -19.72 -28.82
CA ASP A 240 24.78 -21.10 -28.84
C ASP A 240 25.96 -21.88 -29.43
N GLU A 241 26.50 -22.83 -28.67
CA GLU A 241 27.35 -23.88 -29.23
C GLU A 241 26.49 -24.61 -30.27
N ASP A 242 26.47 -24.07 -31.49
CA ASP A 242 26.08 -24.80 -32.68
C ASP A 242 27.11 -25.91 -32.81
N ASP A 243 26.72 -27.12 -32.42
CA ASP A 243 27.39 -28.40 -32.65
C ASP A 243 27.45 -28.74 -34.16
N GLY A 244 27.72 -27.74 -35.00
CA GLY A 244 28.16 -27.89 -36.37
C GLY A 244 29.58 -28.39 -36.37
N ALA A 245 29.73 -29.72 -36.45
CA ALA A 245 30.98 -30.40 -36.78
C ALA A 245 31.57 -29.82 -38.08
N GLY A 246 32.39 -28.78 -37.93
CA GLY A 246 33.19 -28.13 -38.95
C GLY A 246 34.65 -28.20 -38.49
N ASP A 247 35.40 -28.95 -39.27
CA ASP A 247 36.81 -29.31 -39.09
C ASP A 247 37.71 -28.07 -39.15
N ASP A 248 37.86 -27.33 -38.05
CA ASP A 248 38.89 -26.30 -37.89
C ASP A 248 39.36 -26.25 -36.43
N ASP A 249 40.54 -26.82 -36.19
CA ASP A 249 41.29 -26.77 -34.93
C ASP A 249 41.45 -25.29 -34.47
N PRO A 250 40.95 -24.90 -33.28
CA PRO A 250 41.17 -23.55 -32.79
C PRO A 250 42.63 -23.46 -32.36
N THR A 251 43.47 -22.99 -33.28
CA THR A 251 44.88 -22.68 -33.04
C THR A 251 45.06 -21.96 -31.70
N ILE A 252 46.13 -22.32 -30.98
CA ILE A 252 46.47 -21.77 -29.65
C ILE A 252 46.42 -20.22 -29.65
N GLU A 253 46.78 -19.58 -30.77
CA GLU A 253 46.69 -18.13 -30.98
C GLU A 253 45.27 -17.57 -30.81
N GLY A 254 44.23 -18.29 -31.26
CA GLY A 254 42.83 -17.87 -31.11
C GLY A 254 42.29 -18.02 -29.68
N ARG A 255 42.97 -18.80 -28.82
CA ARG A 255 42.69 -18.91 -27.38
C ARG A 255 43.44 -17.84 -26.59
N GLU A 256 44.69 -17.55 -26.95
CA GLU A 256 45.49 -16.48 -26.32
C GLU A 256 44.87 -15.10 -26.60
N ALA A 257 44.46 -14.81 -27.84
CA ALA A 257 43.81 -13.54 -28.16
C ALA A 257 42.50 -13.31 -27.38
N ARG A 258 41.72 -14.37 -27.14
CA ARG A 258 40.49 -14.31 -26.32
C ARG A 258 40.76 -14.18 -24.83
N LEU A 259 41.92 -14.63 -24.36
CA LEU A 259 42.36 -14.43 -22.97
C LEU A 259 42.86 -13.00 -22.77
N ASP A 260 43.63 -12.47 -23.71
CA ASP A 260 44.12 -11.08 -23.67
C ASP A 260 42.96 -10.06 -23.67
N GLU A 261 41.93 -10.30 -24.49
CA GLU A 261 40.73 -9.46 -24.51
C GLU A 261 39.95 -9.55 -23.19
N ARG A 262 39.86 -10.73 -22.58
CA ARG A 262 39.24 -10.91 -21.26
C ARG A 262 40.03 -10.24 -20.14
N GLU A 263 41.36 -10.33 -20.16
CA GLU A 263 42.22 -9.65 -19.19
C GLU A 263 42.10 -8.13 -19.30
N ALA A 264 42.02 -7.59 -20.53
CA ALA A 264 41.80 -6.16 -20.75
C ALA A 264 40.44 -5.68 -20.19
N VAL A 265 39.37 -6.43 -20.44
CA VAL A 265 38.02 -6.12 -19.91
C VAL A 265 37.97 -6.23 -18.39
N LEU A 266 38.65 -7.23 -17.80
CA LEU A 266 38.75 -7.38 -16.35
C LEU A 266 39.55 -6.25 -15.70
N GLY A 267 40.68 -5.84 -16.31
CA GLY A 267 41.45 -4.69 -15.85
C GLY A 267 40.64 -3.40 -15.85
N GLN A 268 39.87 -3.15 -16.92
CA GLN A 268 38.98 -1.99 -16.97
C GLN A 268 37.93 -2.01 -15.85
N ARG A 269 37.36 -3.19 -15.55
CA ARG A 269 36.39 -3.35 -14.46
C ARG A 269 37.01 -3.17 -13.07
N GLU A 270 38.25 -3.62 -12.87
CA GLU A 270 38.97 -3.39 -11.60
C GLU A 270 39.24 -1.90 -11.36
N ASP A 271 39.63 -1.16 -12.40
CA ASP A 271 39.83 0.28 -12.32
C ASP A 271 38.50 1.02 -12.04
N ASP A 272 37.41 0.66 -12.71
CA ASP A 272 36.09 1.25 -12.48
C ASP A 272 35.60 0.99 -11.03
N LEU A 273 35.81 -0.24 -10.52
CA LEU A 273 35.47 -0.59 -9.14
C LEU A 273 36.33 0.17 -8.12
N ARG A 274 37.60 0.44 -8.42
CA ARG A 274 38.45 1.26 -7.55
C ARG A 274 37.93 2.69 -7.45
N VAL A 275 37.53 3.30 -8.57
CA VAL A 275 36.94 4.66 -8.58
C VAL A 275 35.67 4.72 -7.75
N ILE A 276 34.78 3.74 -7.89
CA ILE A 276 33.54 3.67 -7.09
C ILE A 276 33.87 3.50 -5.60
N SER A 277 34.85 2.67 -5.25
CA SER A 277 35.28 2.48 -3.87
C SER A 277 35.78 3.78 -3.24
N GLU A 278 36.63 4.54 -3.95
CA GLU A 278 37.13 5.84 -3.49
C GLU A 278 36.00 6.87 -3.30
N GLU A 279 35.01 6.90 -4.21
CA GLU A 279 33.86 7.80 -4.07
C GLU A 279 32.99 7.44 -2.85
N LEU A 280 32.82 6.14 -2.58
CA LEU A 280 32.08 5.66 -1.41
C LEU A 280 32.80 5.96 -0.10
N GLU A 281 34.12 5.82 -0.06
CA GLU A 281 34.93 6.21 1.11
C GLU A 281 34.83 7.72 1.38
N GLY A 282 34.87 8.55 0.33
CA GLY A 282 34.67 9.99 0.44
C GLY A 282 33.29 10.36 1.00
N ARG A 283 32.22 9.74 0.48
CA ARG A 283 30.85 9.94 0.99
C ARG A 283 30.68 9.47 2.43
N SER A 284 31.33 8.37 2.81
CA SER A 284 31.32 7.87 4.19
C SER A 284 31.94 8.88 5.15
N ALA A 285 33.08 9.47 4.79
CA ALA A 285 33.74 10.50 5.59
C ALA A 285 32.89 11.78 5.74
N GLU A 286 32.19 12.21 4.68
CA GLU A 286 31.28 13.36 4.73
C GLU A 286 30.09 13.10 5.67
N LEU A 287 29.55 11.88 5.65
CA LEU A 287 28.46 11.47 6.55
C LEU A 287 28.90 11.44 8.01
N ASP A 288 30.11 10.98 8.30
CA ASP A 288 30.68 11.00 9.65
C ASP A 288 30.90 12.42 10.18
N GLU A 289 31.30 13.36 9.33
CA GLU A 289 31.42 14.77 9.70
C GLU A 289 30.06 15.39 10.02
N LYS A 290 29.04 15.14 9.19
CA LYS A 290 27.67 15.58 9.44
C LYS A 290 27.10 14.99 10.74
N ALA A 291 27.38 13.72 11.02
CA ALA A 291 26.94 13.06 12.25
C ALA A 291 27.57 13.72 13.50
N LYS A 292 28.85 14.09 13.45
CA LYS A 292 29.50 14.86 14.54
C LYS A 292 28.88 16.24 14.71
N GLY A 293 28.55 16.92 13.61
CA GLY A 293 27.86 18.22 13.65
C GLY A 293 26.48 18.12 14.32
N LEU A 294 25.71 17.09 13.99
CA LEU A 294 24.39 16.85 14.59
C LEU A 294 24.46 16.57 16.09
N LYS A 295 25.43 15.77 16.56
CA LYS A 295 25.63 15.54 18.00
C LYS A 295 25.93 16.83 18.77
N LYS A 296 26.72 17.73 18.19
CA LYS A 296 26.99 19.03 18.82
C LYS A 296 25.73 19.89 18.94
N VAL A 297 24.88 19.89 17.92
CA VAL A 297 23.59 20.60 17.95
C VAL A 297 22.67 20.01 19.01
N GLU A 298 22.63 18.69 19.14
CA GLU A 298 21.87 17.98 20.17
C GLU A 298 22.34 18.37 21.58
N GLU A 299 23.64 18.38 21.85
CA GLU A 299 24.21 18.82 23.13
C GLU A 299 23.87 20.29 23.46
N ASP A 300 23.94 21.19 22.47
CA ASP A 300 23.58 22.60 22.63
C ASP A 300 22.08 22.79 22.93
N LEU A 301 21.21 21.95 22.35
CA LEU A 301 19.77 21.97 22.60
C LEU A 301 19.45 21.49 24.02
N VAL A 302 20.03 20.38 24.46
CA VAL A 302 19.86 19.85 25.83
C VAL A 302 20.29 20.89 26.87
N LYS A 303 21.40 21.60 26.62
CA LYS A 303 21.85 22.67 27.52
C LYS A 303 20.85 23.82 27.59
N ARG A 304 20.30 24.25 26.45
CA ARG A 304 19.28 25.31 26.40
C ARG A 304 17.99 24.91 27.09
N GLU A 305 17.56 23.66 26.96
CA GLU A 305 16.38 23.14 27.64
C GLU A 305 16.54 23.22 29.16
N SER A 306 17.69 22.78 29.68
CA SER A 306 18.00 22.91 31.12
C SER A 306 18.06 24.37 31.59
N GLU A 307 18.61 25.29 30.79
CA GLU A 307 18.60 26.73 31.11
C GLU A 307 17.18 27.31 31.15
N LEU A 308 16.29 26.85 30.27
CA LEU A 308 14.88 27.27 30.22
C LEU A 308 14.09 26.72 31.42
N GLU A 309 14.31 25.46 31.80
CA GLU A 309 13.71 24.87 32.99
C GLU A 309 14.10 25.63 34.26
N ASN A 310 15.40 25.92 34.44
CA ASN A 310 15.88 26.68 35.59
C ASN A 310 15.26 28.08 35.67
N ARG A 311 15.16 28.80 34.53
CA ARG A 311 14.48 30.11 34.49
C ARG A 311 12.99 30.00 34.79
N HIS A 312 12.32 28.95 34.34
CA HIS A 312 10.91 28.73 34.65
C HIS A 312 10.71 28.50 36.15
N THR A 313 11.58 27.74 36.81
CA THR A 313 11.53 27.54 38.26
C THR A 313 11.73 28.86 39.01
N GLU A 314 12.75 29.65 38.65
CA GLU A 314 13.03 30.96 39.27
C GLU A 314 11.87 31.97 39.11
N LEU A 315 11.16 31.92 37.97
CA LEU A 315 9.99 32.77 37.73
C LEU A 315 8.74 32.29 38.48
N SER A 316 8.64 31.01 38.83
CA SER A 316 7.51 30.46 39.59
C SER A 316 7.62 30.66 41.11
N GLU A 317 8.83 30.92 41.61
CA GLU A 317 9.12 31.16 43.03
C GLU A 317 9.05 32.65 43.45
N LYS A 318 8.86 33.57 42.49
CA LYS A 318 8.66 35.01 42.71
C LYS A 318 7.18 35.40 42.66
#